data_AF-A0A224XZX4-F1
#
_entry.id   AF-A0A224XZX4-F1
#
_cell.length_a   1.000
_cell.length_b   1.000
_cell.length_c   1.000
_cell.angle_alpha   90.00
_cell.angle_beta   90.00
_cell.angle_gamma   90.00
#
_symmetry.space_group_name_H-M   'P 1'
#
loop_
_entity.id
_entity.type
_entity.pdbx_description
1 polymer ?
#
loop_
_entity_poly.entity_id
_entity_poly.type
_entity_poly.pdbx_seq_one_letter_code
_entity_poly.pdbx_strand_id
1 'polypeptide(L)'
;RLGGMFNVSKHETADGHELRLHSSDAVVSLRYGTDPAVERARLLKHAHKRAVDRAWEAEKALVASGLTGRGEWSPEEREELITRGRVQGYDGVDIHSVQRYPQLADDPGNVAFRTDAKHKRKRRNHHHDTVST
;
A
#
# COMPACT_ATOMS: atom_id res chain seq x y z
N ARG A 1 -15.37 -36.12 -11.26
CA ARG A 1 -14.91 -35.30 -12.40
C ARG A 1 -15.75 -34.03 -12.41
N LEU A 2 -15.22 -32.92 -11.88
CA LEU A 2 -15.83 -31.62 -12.14
C LEU A 2 -15.55 -31.32 -13.61
N GLY A 3 -16.60 -31.03 -14.40
CA GLY A 3 -16.48 -30.70 -15.82
C GLY A 3 -15.44 -29.59 -16.02
N GLY A 4 -14.82 -29.51 -17.21
CA GLY A 4 -13.64 -28.68 -17.53
C GLY A 4 -13.79 -27.16 -17.42
N MET A 5 -14.49 -26.68 -16.40
CA MET A 5 -14.74 -25.28 -16.05
C MET A 5 -13.86 -24.81 -14.89
N PHE A 6 -13.20 -25.71 -14.16
CA PHE A 6 -12.38 -25.35 -12.99
C PHE A 6 -11.09 -26.17 -12.90
N ASN A 7 -9.95 -25.49 -12.83
CA ASN A 7 -8.67 -26.08 -12.50
C ASN A 7 -8.50 -26.10 -10.99
N VAL A 8 -8.27 -27.28 -10.41
CA VAL A 8 -8.04 -27.46 -8.97
C VAL A 8 -6.57 -27.81 -8.75
N SER A 9 -5.85 -27.01 -7.96
CA SER A 9 -4.50 -27.37 -7.48
C SER A 9 -4.46 -27.41 -5.96
N LYS A 10 -3.75 -28.41 -5.42
CA LYS A 10 -3.49 -28.54 -3.99
C LYS A 10 -2.02 -28.22 -3.76
N HIS A 11 -1.74 -27.26 -2.89
CA HIS A 11 -0.40 -26.89 -2.48
C HIS A 11 -0.24 -27.14 -0.98
N GLU A 12 0.75 -27.95 -0.62
CA GLU A 12 1.14 -28.16 0.76
C GLU A 12 2.24 -27.15 1.08
N THR A 13 1.95 -26.20 1.97
CA THR A 13 2.90 -25.18 2.41
C THR A 13 3.31 -25.49 3.85
N ALA A 14 4.49 -25.02 4.28
CA ALA A 14 5.01 -25.27 5.63
C ALA A 14 4.04 -24.89 6.79
N ASP A 15 3.11 -23.97 6.53
CA ASP A 15 2.13 -23.46 7.51
C ASP A 15 0.70 -24.01 7.27
N GLY A 16 0.54 -25.08 6.47
CA GLY A 16 -0.76 -25.73 6.24
C GLY A 16 -1.04 -26.07 4.78
N HIS A 17 -2.26 -26.53 4.54
CA HIS A 17 -2.67 -26.98 3.20
C HIS A 17 -3.51 -25.90 2.51
N GLU A 18 -3.19 -25.61 1.25
CA GLU A 18 -3.92 -24.69 0.39
C GLU A 18 -4.60 -25.47 -0.76
N LEU A 19 -5.88 -25.22 -0.96
CA LEU A 19 -6.66 -25.64 -2.12
C LEU A 19 -6.95 -24.42 -2.97
N ARG A 20 -6.46 -24.39 -4.21
CA ARG A 20 -6.72 -23.32 -5.18
C ARG A 20 -7.66 -23.84 -6.26
N LEU A 21 -8.77 -23.15 -6.46
CA LEU A 21 -9.68 -23.32 -7.57
C LEU A 21 -9.51 -22.13 -8.52
N HIS A 22 -9.28 -22.41 -9.80
CA HIS A 22 -9.16 -21.42 -10.86
C HIS A 22 -10.28 -21.62 -11.88
N SER A 23 -11.01 -20.56 -12.19
CA SER A 23 -11.94 -20.42 -13.32
C SER A 23 -11.39 -19.38 -14.32
N SER A 24 -12.11 -19.13 -15.42
CA SER A 24 -11.81 -18.03 -16.35
C SER A 24 -11.81 -16.67 -15.65
N ASP A 25 -12.75 -16.46 -14.73
CA ASP A 25 -13.04 -15.14 -14.14
C ASP A 25 -12.88 -15.09 -12.61
N ALA A 26 -12.52 -16.22 -11.98
CA ALA A 26 -12.47 -16.31 -10.53
C ALA A 26 -11.35 -17.22 -10.04
N VAL A 27 -10.76 -16.83 -8.92
CA VAL A 27 -9.77 -17.63 -8.20
C VAL A 27 -10.21 -17.75 -6.74
N VAL A 28 -10.34 -18.97 -6.25
CA VAL A 28 -10.70 -19.27 -4.87
C VAL A 28 -9.53 -20.00 -4.22
N SER A 29 -8.89 -19.40 -3.23
CA SER A 29 -7.87 -20.04 -2.39
C SER A 29 -8.46 -20.34 -1.01
N LEU A 30 -8.46 -21.61 -0.61
CA LEU A 30 -8.88 -22.11 0.70
C LEU A 30 -7.66 -22.65 1.44
N ARG A 31 -7.30 -22.04 2.57
CA ARG A 31 -6.18 -22.48 3.41
C ARG A 31 -6.70 -23.07 4.70
N TYR A 32 -6.28 -24.28 5.05
CA TYR A 32 -6.69 -24.98 6.27
C TYR A 32 -5.48 -25.44 7.10
N GLY A 33 -5.61 -25.36 8.44
CA GLY A 33 -4.55 -25.71 9.41
C GLY A 33 -3.74 -24.54 9.98
N THR A 34 -4.12 -23.29 9.70
CA THR A 34 -3.48 -22.06 10.21
C THR A 34 -4.51 -21.19 10.96
N ASP A 35 -4.05 -20.30 11.83
CA ASP A 35 -4.91 -19.37 12.56
C ASP A 35 -5.49 -18.32 11.57
N PRO A 36 -6.82 -18.24 11.42
CA PRO A 36 -7.45 -17.27 10.51
C PRO A 36 -7.10 -15.82 10.86
N ALA A 37 -6.79 -15.49 12.11
CA ALA A 37 -6.35 -14.15 12.50
C ALA A 37 -4.96 -13.82 11.95
N VAL A 38 -4.04 -14.80 11.96
CA VAL A 38 -2.67 -14.63 11.45
C VAL A 38 -2.67 -14.47 9.93
N GLU A 39 -3.43 -15.31 9.21
CA GLU A 39 -3.50 -15.17 7.75
C GLU A 39 -4.23 -13.90 7.32
N ARG A 40 -5.28 -13.50 8.04
CA ARG A 40 -5.93 -12.21 7.79
C ARG A 40 -4.94 -11.05 7.99
N ALA A 41 -4.12 -11.08 9.03
CA ALA A 41 -3.11 -10.05 9.25
C ALA A 41 -2.04 -10.04 8.15
N ARG A 42 -1.58 -11.21 7.69
CA ARG A 42 -0.62 -11.35 6.58
C ARG A 42 -1.19 -10.78 5.28
N LEU A 43 -2.43 -11.15 4.93
CA LEU A 43 -3.12 -10.66 3.73
C LEU A 43 -3.32 -9.15 3.78
N LEU A 44 -3.79 -8.62 4.91
CA LEU A 44 -3.98 -7.18 5.09
C LEU A 44 -2.65 -6.42 4.99
N LYS A 45 -1.57 -6.93 5.56
CA LYS A 45 -0.23 -6.32 5.46
C LYS A 45 0.26 -6.28 4.01
N HIS A 46 0.04 -7.36 3.26
CA HIS A 46 0.44 -7.42 1.86
C HIS A 46 -0.42 -6.48 0.99
N ALA A 47 -1.73 -6.46 1.23
CA ALA A 47 -2.65 -5.55 0.55
C ALA A 47 -2.28 -4.09 0.83
N HIS A 48 -2.07 -3.73 2.11
CA HIS A 48 -1.65 -2.40 2.52
C HIS A 48 -0.33 -1.98 1.84
N LYS A 49 0.67 -2.86 1.81
CA LYS A 49 1.92 -2.58 1.11
C LYS A 49 1.70 -2.26 -0.36
N ARG A 50 0.88 -3.05 -1.06
CA ARG A 50 0.53 -2.78 -2.46
C ARG A 50 -0.26 -1.49 -2.63
N ALA A 51 -1.19 -1.20 -1.73
CA ALA A 51 -1.94 0.05 -1.74
C ALA A 51 -1.01 1.26 -1.59
N VAL A 52 -0.02 1.19 -0.68
CA VAL A 52 0.99 2.24 -0.50
C VAL A 52 1.85 2.40 -1.75
N ASP A 53 2.36 1.30 -2.32
CA ASP A 53 3.17 1.34 -3.53
C ASP A 53 2.38 1.96 -4.71
N ARG A 54 1.13 1.53 -4.91
CA ARG A 54 0.24 2.10 -5.94
C ARG A 54 -0.13 3.56 -5.66
N ALA A 55 -0.31 3.93 -4.39
CA ALA A 55 -0.59 5.31 -4.02
C ALA A 55 0.60 6.20 -4.38
N TRP A 56 1.82 5.74 -4.14
CA TRP A 56 3.03 6.47 -4.55
C TRP A 56 3.15 6.61 -6.06
N GLU A 57 2.86 5.54 -6.82
CA GLU A 57 2.84 5.60 -8.28
C GLU A 57 1.78 6.57 -8.81
N ALA A 58 0.57 6.53 -8.26
CA ALA A 58 -0.51 7.45 -8.62
C ALA A 58 -0.13 8.90 -8.29
N GLU A 59 0.44 9.15 -7.12
CA GLU A 59 0.90 10.47 -6.70
C GLU A 59 2.04 10.98 -7.59
N LYS A 60 3.01 10.10 -7.92
CA LYS A 60 4.08 10.42 -8.87
C LYS A 60 3.52 10.81 -10.23
N ALA A 61 2.53 10.07 -10.75
CA ALA A 61 1.88 10.39 -12.03
C ALA A 61 1.14 11.73 -11.98
N LEU A 62 0.42 12.01 -10.89
CA LEU A 62 -0.25 13.30 -10.67
C LEU A 62 0.75 14.46 -10.62
N VAL A 63 1.82 14.30 -9.83
CA VAL A 63 2.86 15.32 -9.69
C VAL A 63 3.62 15.54 -11.00
N ALA A 64 3.90 14.47 -11.76
CA ALA A 64 4.49 14.56 -13.09
C ALA A 64 3.56 15.28 -14.10
N SER A 65 2.24 15.12 -13.97
CA SER A 65 1.25 15.86 -14.78
C SER A 65 1.07 17.33 -14.35
N GLY A 66 1.81 17.80 -13.34
CA GLY A 66 1.74 19.17 -12.85
C GLY A 66 0.61 19.42 -11.85
N LEU A 67 -0.22 18.43 -11.55
CA LEU A 67 -1.26 18.53 -10.52
C LEU A 67 -0.63 18.50 -9.12
N THR A 68 -1.15 19.35 -8.22
CA THR A 68 -0.97 19.20 -6.79
C THR A 68 -1.79 18.00 -6.37
N GLY A 69 -1.13 16.88 -6.07
CA GLY A 69 -1.82 15.68 -5.60
C GLY A 69 -2.39 15.86 -4.19
N ARG A 70 -2.57 14.77 -3.45
CA ARG A 70 -3.22 14.83 -2.12
C ARG A 70 -2.33 15.43 -1.03
N GLY A 71 -1.02 15.47 -1.25
CA GLY A 71 -0.06 16.16 -0.39
C GLY A 71 0.26 17.56 -0.92
N GLU A 72 0.33 18.56 -0.04
CA GLU A 72 1.02 19.82 -0.33
C GLU A 72 2.53 19.53 -0.45
N TRP A 73 2.95 19.06 -1.63
CA TRP A 73 4.36 18.81 -1.92
C TRP A 73 5.06 20.10 -2.30
N SER A 74 6.15 20.41 -1.62
CA SER A 74 7.05 21.48 -2.06
C SER A 74 7.72 21.12 -3.41
N PRO A 75 8.23 22.10 -4.19
CA PRO A 75 8.88 21.84 -5.46
C PRO A 75 10.02 20.81 -5.37
N GLU A 76 10.80 20.89 -4.29
CA GLU A 76 11.90 19.95 -3.97
C GLU A 76 11.38 18.52 -3.73
N GLU A 77 10.28 18.39 -2.98
CA GLU A 77 9.66 17.09 -2.68
C GLU A 77 8.97 16.49 -3.90
N ARG A 78 8.42 17.32 -4.79
CA ARG A 78 7.86 16.87 -6.07
C ARG A 78 8.95 16.27 -6.95
N GLU A 79 10.12 16.92 -7.03
CA GLU A 79 11.25 16.41 -7.79
C GLU A 79 11.82 15.13 -7.16
N GLU A 80 11.88 15.06 -5.82
CA GLU A 80 12.24 13.84 -5.11
C GLU A 80 11.24 12.70 -5.39
N LEU A 81 9.94 12.99 -5.38
CA LEU A 81 8.90 12.02 -5.69
C LEU A 81 9.01 11.50 -7.13
N ILE A 82 9.25 12.37 -8.10
CA ILE A 82 9.41 11.98 -9.51
C ILE A 82 10.68 11.12 -9.67
N THR A 83 11.77 11.54 -9.06
CA THR A 83 13.10 10.92 -9.21
C THR A 83 13.20 9.59 -8.45
N ARG A 84 12.82 9.58 -7.16
CA ARG A 84 12.94 8.41 -6.26
C ARG A 84 11.68 7.55 -6.19
N GLY A 85 10.53 8.07 -6.64
CA GLY A 85 9.23 7.39 -6.51
C GLY A 85 8.61 7.47 -5.11
N ARG A 86 9.24 8.19 -4.18
CA ARG A 86 8.78 8.40 -2.80
C ARG A 86 9.39 9.68 -2.23
N VAL A 87 8.70 10.31 -1.29
CA VAL A 87 9.22 11.48 -0.56
C VAL A 87 9.80 11.04 0.79
N GLN A 88 11.03 11.47 1.09
CA GLN A 88 11.68 11.09 2.33
C GLN A 88 11.00 11.78 3.53
N GLY A 89 10.58 10.98 4.53
CA GLY A 89 9.92 11.48 5.74
C GLY A 89 8.38 11.50 5.69
N TYR A 90 7.79 11.05 4.57
CA TYR A 90 6.37 10.77 4.47
C TYR A 90 6.11 9.27 4.51
N ASP A 91 5.24 8.85 5.42
CA ASP A 91 4.77 7.48 5.51
C ASP A 91 3.34 7.38 4.95
N GLY A 92 3.10 6.35 4.15
CA GLY A 92 1.76 6.01 3.67
C GLY A 92 0.98 5.35 4.82
N VAL A 93 0.05 6.09 5.42
CA VAL A 93 -0.79 5.60 6.52
C VAL A 93 -2.20 5.36 6.00
N ASP A 94 -2.83 4.27 6.44
CA ASP A 94 -4.22 4.00 6.14
C ASP A 94 -5.13 5.11 6.69
N ILE A 95 -5.99 5.68 5.84
CA ILE A 95 -7.03 6.62 6.25
C ILE A 95 -8.12 5.86 7.02
N HIS A 96 -8.62 4.78 6.42
CA HIS A 96 -9.61 3.90 7.02
C HIS A 96 -8.99 2.57 7.44
N SER A 97 -9.37 2.10 8.64
CA SER A 97 -8.90 0.83 9.16
C SER A 97 -9.26 -0.33 8.21
N VAL A 98 -8.23 -0.92 7.62
CA VAL A 98 -8.31 -2.11 6.76
C VAL A 98 -8.89 -3.33 7.49
N GLN A 99 -8.93 -3.30 8.82
CA GLN A 99 -9.54 -4.33 9.65
C GLN A 99 -11.07 -4.29 9.56
N ARG A 100 -11.65 -3.09 9.44
CA ARG A 100 -13.09 -2.86 9.30
C ARG A 100 -13.54 -2.90 7.83
N TYR A 101 -12.67 -2.46 6.91
CA TYR A 101 -12.94 -2.44 5.47
C TYR A 101 -11.85 -3.16 4.68
N PRO A 102 -11.84 -4.50 4.64
CA PRO A 102 -10.83 -5.26 3.91
C PRO A 102 -10.86 -4.98 2.40
N GLN A 103 -11.99 -4.53 1.84
CA GLN A 103 -12.09 -4.11 0.44
C GLN A 103 -11.26 -2.87 0.11
N LEU A 104 -10.98 -2.01 1.09
CA LEU A 104 -10.15 -0.81 0.95
C LEU A 104 -8.67 -1.08 1.21
N ALA A 105 -8.29 -2.32 1.55
CA ALA A 105 -6.92 -2.67 1.88
C ALA A 105 -5.96 -2.64 0.68
N ASP A 106 -6.48 -2.78 -0.55
CA ASP A 106 -5.70 -2.73 -1.80
C ASP A 106 -5.95 -1.43 -2.59
N ASP A 107 -6.76 -0.51 -2.04
CA ASP A 107 -7.14 0.74 -2.69
C ASP A 107 -6.08 1.83 -2.43
N PRO A 108 -5.36 2.32 -3.47
CA PRO A 108 -4.45 3.44 -3.31
C PRO A 108 -5.14 4.72 -2.83
N GLY A 109 -6.46 4.85 -3.04
CA GLY A 109 -7.27 5.95 -2.54
C GLY A 109 -7.46 5.95 -1.03
N ASN A 110 -7.21 4.84 -0.33
CA ASN A 110 -7.31 4.75 1.12
C ASN A 110 -5.97 5.07 1.84
N VAL A 111 -4.91 5.37 1.09
CA VAL A 111 -3.61 5.74 1.67
C VAL A 111 -3.48 7.26 1.72
N ALA A 112 -3.11 7.78 2.89
CA ALA A 112 -2.72 9.17 3.08
C ALA A 112 -1.24 9.28 3.42
N PHE A 113 -0.54 10.16 2.74
CA PHE A 113 0.85 10.49 3.07
C PHE A 113 0.87 11.42 4.28
N ARG A 114 1.43 10.96 5.39
CA ARG A 114 1.60 11.79 6.59
C ARG A 114 3.09 11.96 6.90
N THR A 115 3.48 13.20 7.21
CA THR A 115 4.81 13.49 7.74
C THR A 115 4.89 12.99 9.19
N ASP A 116 5.87 12.17 9.53
CA ASP A 116 6.12 11.85 10.94
C ASP A 116 6.42 13.16 11.70
N ALA A 117 5.78 13.37 12.86
CA ALA A 117 5.96 14.55 13.69
C ALA A 117 7.44 14.81 14.06
N LYS A 118 8.26 13.75 14.10
CA LYS A 118 9.72 13.85 14.26
C LYS A 118 10.39 14.58 13.10
N HIS A 119 9.98 14.30 11.86
CA HIS A 119 10.47 14.99 10.66
C HIS A 119 9.95 16.44 10.58
N LYS A 120 8.74 16.71 11.12
CA LYS A 120 8.19 18.07 11.24
C LYS A 120 9.03 19.01 12.12
N ARG A 121 9.57 18.52 13.25
CA ARG A 121 10.47 19.31 14.11
C ARG A 121 11.78 19.67 13.41
N LYS A 122 12.36 18.75 12.63
CA LYS A 122 13.58 19.02 11.86
C LYS A 122 13.35 20.05 10.75
N ARG A 123 12.19 20.00 10.08
CA ARG A 123 11.77 20.99 9.06
C ARG A 123 11.66 22.41 9.63
N ARG A 124 11.10 22.60 10.84
CA ARG A 124 11.05 23.94 11.49
C ARG A 124 12.44 24.50 11.80
N ASN A 125 13.38 23.66 12.23
CA ASN A 125 14.75 24.12 12.49
C ASN A 125 15.47 24.53 11.21
N HIS A 126 15.38 23.75 10.13
CA HIS A 126 16.04 24.12 8.87
C HIS A 126 15.48 25.40 8.24
N HIS A 127 14.18 25.66 8.37
CA HIS A 127 13.59 26.90 7.86
C HIS A 127 14.05 28.15 8.63
N HIS A 128 14.41 28.02 9.91
CA HIS A 128 14.94 29.14 10.69
C HIS A 128 16.36 29.53 10.26
N ASP A 129 17.17 28.56 9.85
CA ASP A 129 18.57 28.79 9.46
C ASP A 129 18.69 29.46 8.09
N THR A 130 17.72 29.28 7.18
CA THR A 130 17.75 29.87 5.83
C THR A 130 17.30 31.33 5.77
N VAL A 131 16.75 31.89 6.85
CA VAL A 131 16.24 33.28 6.90
C VAL A 131 17.19 34.22 7.67
N SER A 132 18.31 33.69 8.18
CA SER A 132 19.28 34.46 8.99
C SER A 132 20.63 34.70 8.28
N THR A 133 20.65 34.85 6.96
CA THR A 133 21.82 35.35 6.22
C THR A 133 21.41 36.47 5.27
#